data_AF-A0A6J8EN47-F1
#
_entry.id   AF-A0A6J8EN47-F1
#
_cell.length_a   1.000
_cell.length_b   1.000
_cell.length_c   1.000
_cell.angle_alpha   90.00
_cell.angle_beta   90.00
_cell.angle_gamma   90.00
#
_symmetry.space_group_name_H-M   'P 1'
#
loop_
_entity.id
_entity.type
_entity.pdbx_description
1 polymer ?
#
loop_
_entity_poly.entity_id
_entity_poly.type
_entity_poly.pdbx_seq_one_letter_code
_entity_poly.pdbx_strand_id
1 'polypeptide(L)'
;MDGMGLSDAKMLRYMSCGKVLKGLYLQKDFNDSITPRNHLVNIPDNVQLFLPSIQETAETYEFSHQELSETFVRVLNNGGTSLAASFSSKASCVLASKTQAIKRLSGSKDPYFKKWLRRELLTTICVPTASVNIENTERCKLSTAAMHKLQKLESCFQKTGLNDDFLKQCEDFFIEFGSHYFVGTYHLGGRRKNRRIEEINETNEIKEEEEEEKEEEEEEEEEEEEEEEEEEDEEEEEINATNEIKGEEEEEEEEEEEEEEEEEEEEEKHHNSPSIQTTYEKFGGSLPGDDICIWKRSLVEKPFNWFVIDKEESSALNYRGVWKLIDGFKFKKPTEFSDALHEAWKKLTKLPIDPEIDGTDFLLESQIKVIEEKVDKDIFLLKCTENISTQTGRKTTVSDMIFRVMNKHSYDTLTTGEEETENNLKYRTAEEFDLTVARLFDEYLTEIDKTGDVQDSIAKVLESEKLTPEHKVSDNSYDRSMNLSSSSTSSEEIVIDSSYFEENKKSDQKSNQDELELVPFYKCHPNCKDCLKCKWCPICCMAKNT
;
A
#
# COMPACT_ATOMS: atom_id res chain seq x y z
N MET A 1 24.97 18.05 -18.99
CA MET A 1 23.97 17.28 -19.79
C MET A 1 23.62 18.09 -21.05
N ASP A 2 24.63 18.71 -21.67
CA ASP A 2 24.45 19.94 -22.45
C ASP A 2 24.08 19.68 -23.91
N GLY A 3 23.97 18.41 -24.31
CA GLY A 3 23.78 18.00 -25.70
C GLY A 3 22.39 18.28 -26.28
N MET A 4 21.38 18.62 -25.47
CA MET A 4 20.01 18.85 -25.94
C MET A 4 19.62 20.32 -26.07
N GLY A 5 20.44 21.27 -25.57
CA GLY A 5 20.11 22.70 -25.60
C GLY A 5 18.85 23.10 -24.81
N LEU A 6 18.26 22.20 -24.02
CA LEU A 6 17.17 22.49 -23.10
C LEU A 6 17.74 23.02 -21.78
N SER A 7 17.05 23.97 -21.16
CA SER A 7 17.34 24.33 -19.78
C SER A 7 16.85 23.25 -18.82
N ASP A 8 17.51 23.13 -17.68
CA ASP A 8 17.14 22.22 -16.59
C ASP A 8 15.66 22.36 -16.19
N ALA A 9 15.13 23.58 -16.18
CA ALA A 9 13.72 23.85 -15.90
C ALA A 9 12.78 23.19 -16.93
N LYS A 10 13.11 23.27 -18.22
CA LYS A 10 12.32 22.62 -19.28
C LYS A 10 12.45 21.10 -19.19
N MET A 11 13.66 20.61 -18.92
CA MET A 11 13.91 19.20 -18.74
C MET A 11 13.07 18.63 -17.59
N LEU A 12 13.08 19.29 -16.43
CA LEU A 12 12.34 18.87 -15.25
C LEU A 12 10.82 18.89 -15.48
N ARG A 13 10.29 19.87 -16.23
CA ARG A 13 8.87 19.90 -16.60
C ARG A 13 8.48 18.68 -17.41
N TYR A 14 9.35 18.25 -18.34
CA TYR A 14 9.11 17.08 -19.18
C TYR A 14 9.22 15.77 -18.38
N MET A 15 10.34 15.58 -17.67
CA MET A 15 10.69 14.34 -16.96
C MET A 15 9.82 14.10 -15.73
N SER A 16 9.36 15.15 -15.04
CA SER A 16 8.55 14.92 -13.85
C SER A 16 7.14 14.38 -14.14
N CYS A 17 6.71 14.34 -15.41
CA CYS A 17 5.31 14.12 -15.79
C CYS A 17 4.35 15.04 -15.00
N GLY A 18 4.81 16.25 -14.69
CA GLY A 18 4.09 17.20 -13.85
C GLY A 18 4.11 16.91 -12.35
N LYS A 19 4.69 15.82 -11.84
CA LYS A 19 4.68 15.48 -10.40
C LYS A 19 5.31 16.54 -9.51
N VAL A 20 6.39 17.18 -9.97
CA VAL A 20 7.04 18.30 -9.26
C VAL A 20 6.11 19.52 -9.15
N LEU A 21 5.10 19.61 -10.04
CA LEU A 21 4.20 20.74 -10.15
C LEU A 21 2.89 20.57 -9.37
N LYS A 22 2.57 19.33 -9.00
CA LYS A 22 1.28 18.99 -8.38
C LYS A 22 1.30 19.36 -6.89
N GLY A 23 0.22 19.97 -6.43
CA GLY A 23 0.00 20.12 -5.00
C GLY A 23 -0.55 18.84 -4.39
N LEU A 24 -0.43 18.72 -3.07
CA LEU A 24 -1.06 17.69 -2.26
C LEU A 24 -2.21 18.32 -1.49
N TYR A 25 -3.34 17.62 -1.38
CA TYR A 25 -4.39 18.04 -0.46
C TYR A 25 -4.23 17.27 0.83
N LEU A 26 -3.58 17.90 1.81
CA LEU A 26 -3.43 17.31 3.12
C LEU A 26 -4.77 17.42 3.85
N GLN A 27 -5.46 16.28 3.96
CA GLN A 27 -6.69 16.06 4.73
C GLN A 27 -6.47 14.94 5.75
N LYS A 28 -7.49 14.63 6.55
CA LYS A 28 -7.48 13.47 7.44
C LYS A 28 -7.29 12.16 6.68
N ASP A 29 -7.83 12.08 5.45
CA ASP A 29 -7.58 10.95 4.56
C ASP A 29 -6.29 11.18 3.75
N PHE A 30 -5.34 10.27 3.90
CA PHE A 30 -4.09 10.26 3.16
C PHE A 30 -4.30 9.84 1.70
N ASN A 31 -5.36 9.08 1.40
CA ASN A 31 -5.71 8.74 0.02
C ASN A 31 -5.97 10.00 -0.81
N ASP A 32 -6.53 11.02 -0.18
CA ASP A 32 -6.68 12.34 -0.80
C ASP A 32 -5.33 13.06 -0.95
N SER A 33 -4.37 12.82 -0.05
CA SER A 33 -3.03 13.40 -0.13
C SER A 33 -2.24 12.85 -1.33
N ILE A 34 -2.51 11.63 -1.75
CA ILE A 34 -1.81 10.94 -2.86
C ILE A 34 -2.60 10.94 -4.18
N THR A 35 -3.82 11.46 -4.20
CA THR A 35 -4.64 11.60 -5.41
C THR A 35 -3.95 12.54 -6.42
N PRO A 36 -3.89 12.19 -7.73
CA PRO A 36 -3.37 13.09 -8.76
C PRO A 36 -4.15 14.40 -8.86
N ARG A 37 -3.45 15.53 -8.89
CA ARG A 37 -4.05 16.88 -8.98
C ARG A 37 -3.51 17.68 -10.16
N ASN A 38 -4.13 18.83 -10.44
CA ASN A 38 -3.62 19.79 -11.41
C ASN A 38 -2.33 20.46 -10.91
N HIS A 39 -1.57 21.05 -11.82
CA HIS A 39 -0.35 21.78 -11.47
C HIS A 39 -0.69 22.98 -10.58
N LEU A 40 -0.20 22.98 -9.36
CA LEU A 40 -0.32 24.07 -8.40
C LEU A 40 0.75 25.13 -8.64
N VAL A 41 1.99 24.70 -8.84
CA VAL A 41 3.16 25.56 -9.03
C VAL A 41 3.78 25.39 -10.42
N ASN A 42 4.66 26.32 -10.79
CA ASN A 42 5.52 26.29 -11.96
C ASN A 42 6.98 26.11 -11.50
N ILE A 43 7.77 25.36 -12.27
CA ILE A 43 9.20 25.19 -12.01
C ILE A 43 9.91 26.54 -12.22
N PRO A 44 10.70 27.02 -11.24
CA PRO A 44 11.55 28.19 -11.42
C PRO A 44 12.50 28.03 -12.61
N ASP A 45 12.73 29.10 -13.38
CA ASP A 45 13.54 29.01 -14.60
C ASP A 45 15.03 28.76 -14.32
N ASN A 46 15.46 28.93 -13.06
CA ASN A 46 16.84 28.81 -12.60
C ASN A 46 17.10 27.57 -11.75
N VAL A 47 16.22 26.57 -11.78
CA VAL A 47 16.54 25.26 -11.17
C VAL A 47 17.77 24.66 -11.82
N GLN A 48 18.54 23.90 -11.05
CA GLN A 48 19.72 23.19 -11.51
C GLN A 48 19.57 21.70 -11.20
N LEU A 49 19.86 20.86 -12.18
CA LEU A 49 19.98 19.42 -12.00
C LEU A 49 21.38 19.10 -11.49
N PHE A 50 21.45 18.30 -10.43
CA PHE A 50 22.67 17.81 -9.83
C PHE A 50 22.80 16.30 -10.06
N LEU A 51 23.99 15.77 -9.76
CA LEU A 51 24.19 14.33 -9.68
C LEU A 51 23.25 13.71 -8.62
N PRO A 52 22.95 12.40 -8.73
CA PRO A 52 22.23 11.66 -7.69
C PRO A 52 22.80 11.94 -6.31
N SER A 53 21.93 12.36 -5.39
CA SER A 53 22.28 12.50 -3.97
C SER A 53 21.88 11.29 -3.13
N ILE A 54 21.02 10.41 -3.67
CA ILE A 54 20.70 9.10 -3.10
C ILE A 54 21.37 7.98 -3.91
N GLN A 55 21.56 6.83 -3.27
CA GLN A 55 22.12 5.64 -3.92
C GLN A 55 21.02 4.82 -4.59
N GLU A 56 21.43 3.90 -5.47
CA GLU A 56 20.52 2.88 -5.99
C GLU A 56 20.06 1.97 -4.84
N THR A 57 18.76 1.67 -4.79
CA THR A 57 18.19 0.77 -3.79
C THR A 57 17.43 -0.38 -4.46
N ALA A 58 17.44 -1.53 -3.81
CA ALA A 58 16.63 -2.69 -4.14
C ALA A 58 16.09 -3.26 -2.84
N GLU A 59 14.77 -3.17 -2.66
CA GLU A 59 14.09 -3.50 -1.40
C GLU A 59 12.94 -4.45 -1.71
N THR A 60 12.76 -5.46 -0.87
CA THR A 60 11.61 -6.38 -0.93
C THR A 60 10.77 -6.19 0.32
N TYR A 61 9.47 -6.02 0.11
CA TYR A 61 8.49 -5.83 1.15
C TYR A 61 7.50 -6.98 1.12
N GLU A 62 7.17 -7.55 2.27
CA GLU A 62 6.19 -8.61 2.41
C GLU A 62 4.92 -8.07 3.06
N PHE A 63 3.76 -8.45 2.51
CA PHE A 63 2.45 -8.08 3.03
C PHE A 63 1.57 -9.33 3.15
N SER A 64 0.92 -9.48 4.31
CA SER A 64 -0.14 -10.46 4.55
C SER A 64 -1.53 -9.96 4.15
N HIS A 65 -1.69 -8.66 3.85
CA HIS A 65 -2.95 -8.09 3.39
C HIS A 65 -2.81 -7.24 2.14
N GLN A 66 -3.75 -7.44 1.21
CA GLN A 66 -3.85 -6.68 -0.04
C GLN A 66 -4.07 -5.18 0.19
N GLU A 67 -4.89 -4.77 1.17
CA GLU A 67 -5.15 -3.35 1.40
C GLU A 67 -3.88 -2.58 1.79
N LEU A 68 -2.98 -3.23 2.55
CA LEU A 68 -1.69 -2.67 2.91
C LEU A 68 -0.76 -2.60 1.74
N SER A 69 -0.66 -3.67 0.95
CA SER A 69 0.20 -3.68 -0.23
C SER A 69 -0.24 -2.62 -1.24
N GLU A 70 -1.55 -2.44 -1.44
CA GLU A 70 -2.10 -1.41 -2.30
C GLU A 70 -1.90 0.00 -1.74
N THR A 71 -2.03 0.17 -0.43
CA THR A 71 -1.73 1.45 0.22
C THR A 71 -0.24 1.78 0.09
N PHE A 72 0.64 0.83 0.37
CA PHE A 72 2.08 0.96 0.16
C PHE A 72 2.41 1.31 -1.28
N VAL A 73 1.83 0.61 -2.27
CA VAL A 73 2.06 0.93 -3.69
C VAL A 73 1.60 2.35 -4.02
N ARG A 74 0.48 2.81 -3.46
CA ARG A 74 0.02 4.19 -3.63
C ARG A 74 0.94 5.22 -2.94
N VAL A 75 1.43 4.93 -1.74
CA VAL A 75 2.45 5.72 -1.01
C VAL A 75 3.72 5.81 -1.85
N LEU A 76 4.25 4.69 -2.29
CA LEU A 76 5.43 4.59 -3.15
C LEU A 76 5.23 5.37 -4.45
N ASN A 77 4.06 5.26 -5.07
CA ASN A 77 3.76 5.94 -6.33
C ASN A 77 3.71 7.46 -6.23
N ASN A 78 3.22 8.02 -5.12
CA ASN A 78 2.94 9.45 -5.03
C ASN A 78 3.86 10.20 -4.04
N GLY A 79 4.28 9.52 -2.97
CA GLY A 79 5.21 9.99 -1.96
C GLY A 79 6.68 9.81 -2.35
N GLY A 80 7.04 8.62 -2.82
CA GLY A 80 8.43 8.25 -3.09
C GLY A 80 8.87 7.05 -2.26
N THR A 81 10.13 6.62 -2.43
CA THR A 81 10.72 5.51 -1.65
C THR A 81 10.87 5.83 -0.18
N SER A 82 11.31 7.04 0.17
CA SER A 82 11.54 7.41 1.57
C SER A 82 10.25 7.33 2.40
N LEU A 83 9.15 7.89 1.89
CA LEU A 83 7.84 7.81 2.54
C LEU A 83 7.32 6.36 2.61
N ALA A 84 7.55 5.57 1.57
CA ALA A 84 7.13 4.17 1.53
C ALA A 84 7.88 3.30 2.55
N ALA A 85 9.19 3.49 2.69
CA ALA A 85 9.99 2.83 3.71
C ALA A 85 9.51 3.18 5.14
N SER A 86 9.20 4.46 5.38
CA SER A 86 8.62 4.90 6.66
C SER A 86 7.22 4.32 6.92
N PHE A 87 6.38 4.21 5.88
CA PHE A 87 5.09 3.54 6.00
C PHE A 87 5.27 2.06 6.33
N SER A 88 6.17 1.36 5.63
CA SER A 88 6.41 -0.07 5.84
C SER A 88 6.94 -0.37 7.23
N SER A 89 7.91 0.41 7.74
CA SER A 89 8.44 0.19 9.09
C SER A 89 7.37 0.35 10.16
N LYS A 90 6.54 1.41 10.07
CA LYS A 90 5.44 1.65 11.01
C LYS A 90 4.33 0.59 10.87
N ALA A 91 3.95 0.25 9.63
CA ALA A 91 2.90 -0.74 9.37
C ALA A 91 3.32 -2.14 9.84
N SER A 92 4.55 -2.57 9.54
CA SER A 92 5.09 -3.88 9.95
C SER A 92 5.04 -4.05 11.47
N CYS A 93 5.47 -3.05 12.24
CA CYS A 93 5.41 -3.09 13.71
C CYS A 93 3.99 -3.29 14.24
N VAL A 94 3.01 -2.56 13.68
CA VAL A 94 1.61 -2.63 14.13
C VAL A 94 0.99 -3.98 13.78
N LEU A 95 1.34 -4.53 12.61
CA LEU A 95 0.63 -5.66 12.05
C LEU A 95 1.26 -7.01 12.34
N ALA A 96 2.57 -7.09 12.61
CA ALA A 96 3.21 -8.36 12.97
C ALA A 96 2.49 -9.04 14.15
N SER A 97 2.13 -8.26 15.18
CA SER A 97 1.35 -8.73 16.34
C SER A 97 -0.04 -9.26 15.97
N LYS A 98 -0.66 -8.70 14.93
CA LYS A 98 -2.02 -9.03 14.46
C LYS A 98 -2.02 -10.20 13.50
N THR A 99 -1.06 -10.28 12.60
CA THR A 99 -0.85 -11.41 11.70
C THR A 99 -0.60 -12.70 12.48
N GLN A 100 0.16 -12.65 13.59
CA GLN A 100 0.35 -13.83 14.45
C GLN A 100 -0.97 -14.28 15.10
N ALA A 101 -1.84 -13.34 15.48
CA ALA A 101 -3.18 -13.68 15.97
C ALA A 101 -4.04 -14.31 14.86
N ILE A 102 -3.97 -13.81 13.62
CA ILE A 102 -4.69 -14.39 12.49
C ILE A 102 -4.20 -15.81 12.18
N LYS A 103 -2.87 -16.03 12.13
CA LYS A 103 -2.27 -17.35 11.91
C LYS A 103 -2.77 -18.39 12.93
N ARG A 104 -2.83 -18.02 14.21
CA ARG A 104 -3.39 -18.90 15.26
C ARG A 104 -4.87 -19.23 15.05
N LEU A 105 -5.63 -18.32 14.46
CA LEU A 105 -7.06 -18.49 14.21
C LEU A 105 -7.34 -19.20 12.87
N SER A 106 -6.35 -19.29 11.98
CA SER A 106 -6.51 -19.80 10.62
C SER A 106 -6.30 -21.31 10.46
N GLY A 107 -6.23 -22.12 11.52
CA GLY A 107 -6.23 -23.60 11.41
C GLY A 107 -7.52 -24.21 10.82
N SER A 108 -8.36 -23.41 10.17
CA SER A 108 -9.68 -23.74 9.68
C SER A 108 -9.67 -23.89 8.16
N LYS A 109 -10.01 -25.09 7.66
CA LYS A 109 -10.17 -25.42 6.22
C LYS A 109 -11.26 -24.63 5.47
N ASP A 110 -11.77 -23.53 6.01
CA ASP A 110 -12.82 -22.73 5.39
C ASP A 110 -12.25 -21.88 4.23
N PRO A 111 -12.80 -21.98 3.01
CA PRO A 111 -12.34 -21.22 1.84
C PRO A 111 -12.40 -19.69 2.04
N TYR A 112 -13.17 -19.18 3.00
CA TYR A 112 -13.14 -17.77 3.37
C TYR A 112 -11.83 -17.37 4.06
N PHE A 113 -11.18 -18.31 4.76
CA PHE A 113 -9.90 -18.14 5.44
C PHE A 113 -8.71 -18.18 4.47
N LYS A 114 -8.79 -18.95 3.38
CA LYS A 114 -7.79 -18.93 2.29
C LYS A 114 -7.56 -17.55 1.67
N LYS A 115 -8.56 -16.66 1.74
CA LYS A 115 -8.42 -15.26 1.29
C LYS A 115 -7.44 -14.45 2.18
N TRP A 116 -7.25 -14.87 3.43
CA TRP A 116 -6.40 -14.22 4.42
C TRP A 116 -4.96 -14.76 4.46
N LEU A 117 -4.72 -15.96 3.92
CA LEU A 117 -3.37 -16.50 3.68
C LEU A 117 -2.84 -16.08 2.28
N ARG A 118 -2.87 -14.77 2.02
CA ARG A 118 -2.24 -14.20 0.83
C ARG A 118 -0.92 -13.58 1.22
N ARG A 119 0.19 -14.13 0.71
CA ARG A 119 1.50 -13.50 0.83
C ARG A 119 1.77 -12.69 -0.43
N GLU A 120 1.95 -11.39 -0.28
CA GLU A 120 2.37 -10.53 -1.37
C GLU A 120 3.80 -10.03 -1.13
N LEU A 121 4.69 -10.40 -2.04
CA LEU A 121 6.07 -9.92 -2.10
C LEU A 121 6.18 -8.81 -3.14
N LEU A 122 6.62 -7.65 -2.69
CA LEU A 122 6.81 -6.47 -3.51
C LEU A 122 8.27 -6.06 -3.53
N THR A 123 8.98 -6.37 -4.62
CA THR A 123 10.36 -5.92 -4.84
C THR A 123 10.37 -4.62 -5.63
N THR A 124 11.01 -3.60 -5.09
CA THR A 124 11.17 -2.29 -5.72
C THR A 124 12.65 -1.99 -5.94
N ILE A 125 13.00 -1.60 -7.16
CA ILE A 125 14.35 -1.20 -7.54
C ILE A 125 14.31 0.25 -8.00
N CYS A 126 15.08 1.12 -7.34
CA CYS A 126 15.14 2.55 -7.65
C CYS A 126 16.55 2.93 -8.11
N VAL A 127 16.63 3.52 -9.30
CA VAL A 127 17.88 3.90 -9.96
C VAL A 127 17.90 5.42 -10.11
N PRO A 128 18.53 6.14 -9.17
CA PRO A 128 18.64 7.59 -9.24
C PRO A 128 19.65 7.99 -10.33
N THR A 129 19.34 9.07 -11.04
CA THR A 129 20.12 9.59 -12.17
C THR A 129 20.42 11.07 -12.07
N ALA A 130 19.56 11.83 -11.39
CA ALA A 130 19.78 13.21 -11.04
C ALA A 130 19.00 13.58 -9.78
N SER A 131 19.38 14.69 -9.15
CA SER A 131 18.61 15.34 -8.09
C SER A 131 18.34 16.79 -8.49
N VAL A 132 17.25 17.36 -7.99
CA VAL A 132 16.96 18.79 -8.14
C VAL A 132 16.43 19.34 -6.84
N ASN A 133 16.93 20.50 -6.43
CA ASN A 133 16.52 21.12 -5.20
C ASN A 133 15.68 22.39 -5.46
N ILE A 134 14.52 22.45 -4.82
CA ILE A 134 13.57 23.56 -4.91
C ILE A 134 13.38 24.13 -3.50
N GLU A 135 14.33 24.93 -3.01
CA GLU A 135 14.31 25.45 -1.63
C GLU A 135 13.63 26.81 -1.49
N ASN A 136 13.66 27.64 -2.55
CA ASN A 136 13.28 29.04 -2.44
C ASN A 136 11.83 29.27 -2.91
N THR A 137 10.92 29.35 -1.95
CA THR A 137 9.48 29.60 -2.15
C THR A 137 9.19 30.92 -2.88
N GLU A 138 10.01 31.95 -2.71
CA GLU A 138 9.84 33.24 -3.40
C GLU A 138 9.97 33.11 -4.93
N ARG A 139 10.56 32.01 -5.40
CA ARG A 139 10.76 31.72 -6.82
C ARG A 139 9.71 30.78 -7.40
N CYS A 140 8.99 30.05 -6.56
CA CYS A 140 7.90 29.18 -6.99
C CYS A 140 6.71 30.06 -7.40
N LYS A 141 6.38 30.04 -8.68
CA LYS A 141 5.20 30.76 -9.18
C LYS A 141 4.02 29.81 -9.20
N LEU A 142 2.83 30.26 -8.81
CA LEU A 142 1.59 29.53 -9.07
C LEU A 142 1.43 29.26 -10.57
N SER A 143 0.81 28.13 -10.91
CA SER A 143 0.38 27.87 -12.28
C SER A 143 -0.67 28.90 -12.70
N THR A 144 -0.79 29.15 -14.02
CA THR A 144 -1.78 30.12 -14.54
C THR A 144 -3.20 29.74 -14.12
N ALA A 145 -3.51 28.44 -14.12
CA ALA A 145 -4.83 27.93 -13.73
C ALA A 145 -5.08 28.13 -12.22
N ALA A 146 -4.13 27.75 -11.37
CA ALA A 146 -4.24 27.93 -9.92
C ALA A 146 -4.35 29.41 -9.55
N MET A 147 -3.53 30.27 -10.16
CA MET A 147 -3.59 31.73 -9.98
C MET A 147 -4.98 32.30 -10.30
N HIS A 148 -5.55 31.94 -11.44
CA HIS A 148 -6.86 32.42 -11.83
C HIS A 148 -7.97 31.97 -10.87
N LYS A 149 -7.89 30.72 -10.36
CA LYS A 149 -8.85 30.23 -9.36
C LYS A 149 -8.69 30.95 -8.02
N LEU A 150 -7.46 31.22 -7.58
CA LEU A 150 -7.19 32.01 -6.37
C LEU A 150 -7.67 33.47 -6.49
N GLN A 151 -7.55 34.10 -7.66
CA GLN A 151 -8.09 35.45 -7.88
C GLN A 151 -9.62 35.51 -7.78
N LYS A 152 -10.31 34.46 -8.23
CA LYS A 152 -11.76 34.32 -8.05
C LYS A 152 -12.12 34.14 -6.58
N LEU A 153 -11.37 33.30 -5.87
CA LEU A 153 -11.52 33.10 -4.42
C LEU A 153 -11.32 34.40 -3.64
N GLU A 154 -10.30 35.19 -3.95
CA GLU A 154 -10.07 36.50 -3.32
C GLU A 154 -11.27 37.44 -3.54
N SER A 155 -11.82 37.43 -4.75
CA SER A 155 -12.99 38.26 -5.10
C SER A 155 -14.27 37.80 -4.40
N CYS A 156 -14.40 36.50 -4.11
CA CYS A 156 -15.47 35.95 -3.26
C CYS A 156 -15.26 36.40 -1.80
N PHE A 157 -14.07 36.15 -1.24
CA PHE A 157 -13.71 36.52 0.13
C PHE A 157 -13.95 38.01 0.42
N GLN A 158 -13.59 38.90 -0.49
CA GLN A 158 -13.81 40.34 -0.33
C GLN A 158 -15.29 40.74 -0.23
N LYS A 159 -16.20 39.93 -0.78
CA LYS A 159 -17.65 40.18 -0.77
C LYS A 159 -18.34 39.54 0.41
N THR A 160 -17.94 38.32 0.77
CA THR A 160 -18.67 37.46 1.70
C THR A 160 -17.95 37.20 3.02
N GLY A 161 -16.64 37.47 3.09
CA GLY A 161 -15.78 37.07 4.19
C GLY A 161 -15.60 35.55 4.26
N LEU A 162 -15.20 35.06 5.43
CA LEU A 162 -15.02 33.63 5.71
C LEU A 162 -16.39 32.99 6.04
N ASN A 163 -17.16 32.65 5.00
CA ASN A 163 -18.48 32.00 5.10
C ASN A 163 -18.52 30.64 4.39
N ASP A 164 -19.65 29.94 4.45
CA ASP A 164 -19.79 28.59 3.88
C ASP A 164 -19.57 28.54 2.35
N ASP A 165 -19.97 29.59 1.62
CA ASP A 165 -19.72 29.69 0.18
C ASP A 165 -18.22 29.79 -0.14
N PHE A 166 -17.48 30.60 0.63
CA PHE A 166 -16.03 30.68 0.50
C PHE A 166 -15.34 29.37 0.89
N LEU A 167 -15.79 28.70 1.95
CA LEU A 167 -15.26 27.39 2.37
C LEU A 167 -15.44 26.35 1.26
N LYS A 168 -16.63 26.27 0.66
CA LYS A 168 -16.90 25.35 -0.46
C LYS A 168 -15.98 25.62 -1.65
N GLN A 169 -15.79 26.89 -2.03
CA GLN A 169 -14.89 27.22 -3.13
C GLN A 169 -13.41 26.92 -2.78
N CYS A 170 -13.01 27.06 -1.51
CA CYS A 170 -11.67 26.65 -1.05
C CYS A 170 -11.49 25.14 -1.16
N GLU A 171 -12.49 24.37 -0.74
CA GLU A 171 -12.50 22.91 -0.90
C GLU A 171 -12.37 22.51 -2.38
N ASP A 172 -13.16 23.11 -3.27
CA ASP A 172 -13.05 22.90 -4.72
C ASP A 172 -11.64 23.24 -5.24
N PHE A 173 -10.99 24.27 -4.70
CA PHE A 173 -9.61 24.61 -5.05
C PHE A 173 -8.63 23.55 -4.55
N PHE A 174 -8.74 23.11 -3.30
CA PHE A 174 -7.85 22.10 -2.72
C PHE A 174 -8.02 20.73 -3.38
N ILE A 175 -9.24 20.35 -3.75
CA ILE A 175 -9.51 19.14 -4.55
C ILE A 175 -8.86 19.28 -5.94
N GLU A 176 -8.92 20.45 -6.57
CA GLU A 176 -8.37 20.56 -7.92
C GLU A 176 -6.83 20.65 -7.95
N PHE A 177 -6.24 21.44 -7.06
CA PHE A 177 -4.81 21.80 -7.12
C PHE A 177 -3.99 21.29 -5.93
N GLY A 178 -4.62 20.94 -4.82
CA GLY A 178 -3.96 20.68 -3.55
C GLY A 178 -3.93 21.91 -2.63
N SER A 179 -3.75 21.67 -1.33
CA SER A 179 -3.55 22.71 -0.31
C SER A 179 -2.09 23.01 -0.04
N HIS A 180 -1.19 22.07 -0.33
CA HIS A 180 0.25 22.16 -0.07
C HIS A 180 1.07 21.85 -1.31
N TYR A 181 2.32 22.30 -1.34
CA TYR A 181 3.32 21.92 -2.33
C TYR A 181 4.61 21.52 -1.61
N PHE A 182 5.41 20.66 -2.24
CA PHE A 182 6.69 20.24 -1.70
C PHE A 182 7.81 21.21 -2.13
N VAL A 183 8.69 21.51 -1.19
CA VAL A 183 9.85 22.41 -1.27
C VAL A 183 11.02 21.63 -0.69
N GLY A 184 11.97 21.24 -1.54
CA GLY A 184 13.12 20.42 -1.14
C GLY A 184 13.71 19.70 -2.34
N THR A 185 14.43 18.61 -2.05
CA THR A 185 15.09 17.81 -3.08
C THR A 185 14.13 16.78 -3.69
N TYR A 186 14.05 16.76 -5.01
CA TYR A 186 13.44 15.67 -5.78
C TYR A 186 14.54 14.81 -6.39
N HIS A 187 14.36 13.50 -6.31
CA HIS A 187 15.24 12.53 -6.97
C HIS A 187 14.58 12.04 -8.26
N LEU A 188 15.37 12.06 -9.34
CA LEU A 188 14.94 11.71 -10.68
C LEU A 188 15.65 10.44 -11.13
N GLY A 189 14.93 9.56 -11.82
CA GLY A 189 15.52 8.37 -12.40
C GLY A 189 14.47 7.38 -12.85
N GLY A 190 14.72 6.10 -12.58
CA GLY A 190 13.77 5.04 -12.88
C GLY A 190 13.42 4.23 -11.64
N ARG A 191 12.18 3.75 -11.59
CA ARG A 191 11.74 2.76 -10.61
C ARG A 191 11.14 1.56 -11.30
N ARG A 192 11.57 0.36 -10.92
CA ARG A 192 10.97 -0.91 -11.32
C ARG A 192 10.32 -1.56 -10.10
N LYS A 193 9.14 -2.10 -10.28
CA LYS A 193 8.36 -2.79 -9.27
C LYS A 193 8.04 -4.19 -9.77
N ASN A 194 8.28 -5.20 -8.94
CA ASN A 194 7.86 -6.58 -9.15
C ASN A 194 6.93 -6.95 -8.00
N ARG A 195 5.71 -7.36 -8.33
CA ARG A 195 4.70 -7.81 -7.37
C ARG A 195 4.45 -9.29 -7.63
N ARG A 196 4.79 -10.12 -6.65
CA ARG A 196 4.55 -11.56 -6.61
C ARG A 196 3.51 -11.84 -5.55
N ILE A 197 2.44 -12.52 -5.95
CA ILE A 197 1.32 -12.88 -5.09
C ILE A 197 1.33 -14.39 -5.01
N GLU A 198 1.35 -14.90 -3.78
CA GLU A 198 1.33 -16.31 -3.45
C GLU A 198 0.05 -16.57 -2.65
N GLU A 199 -0.79 -17.45 -3.18
CA GLU A 199 -1.91 -18.00 -2.43
C GLU A 199 -1.39 -19.22 -1.68
N ILE A 200 -1.21 -19.08 -0.36
CA ILE A 200 -0.74 -20.16 0.47
C ILE A 200 -1.92 -21.10 0.72
N ASN A 201 -1.80 -22.34 0.25
CA ASN A 201 -2.69 -23.41 0.70
C ASN A 201 -2.13 -23.90 2.05
N GLU A 202 -2.89 -23.71 3.13
CA GLU A 202 -2.56 -24.13 4.51
C GLU A 202 -2.00 -25.56 4.62
N THR A 203 -2.33 -26.44 3.68
CA THR A 203 -1.84 -27.82 3.63
C THR A 203 -0.34 -27.96 3.39
N ASN A 204 0.36 -26.91 2.95
CA ASN A 204 1.79 -26.98 2.66
C ASN A 204 2.63 -26.41 3.82
N GLU A 205 2.24 -25.28 4.41
CA GLU A 205 2.97 -24.71 5.59
C GLU A 205 2.81 -25.62 6.83
N ILE A 206 1.63 -26.19 7.07
CA ILE A 206 1.46 -27.13 8.19
C ILE A 206 2.30 -28.39 7.98
N LYS A 207 2.46 -28.83 6.73
CA LYS A 207 3.33 -29.97 6.43
C LYS A 207 4.80 -29.64 6.62
N GLU A 208 5.25 -28.47 6.18
CA GLU A 208 6.63 -28.01 6.40
C GLU A 208 6.92 -27.83 7.91
N GLU A 209 6.01 -27.24 8.68
CA GLU A 209 6.16 -27.12 10.15
C GLU A 209 6.08 -28.49 10.85
N GLU A 210 5.19 -29.40 10.44
CA GLU A 210 5.13 -30.79 10.97
C GLU A 210 6.36 -31.64 10.58
N GLU A 211 6.99 -31.34 9.44
CA GLU A 211 8.21 -32.03 8.95
C GLU A 211 9.44 -31.47 9.68
N GLU A 212 9.55 -30.15 9.90
CA GLU A 212 10.58 -29.55 10.76
C GLU A 212 10.44 -30.00 12.23
N GLU A 213 9.21 -30.05 12.80
CA GLU A 213 9.00 -30.57 14.17
C GLU A 213 9.37 -32.06 14.28
N LYS A 214 9.12 -32.86 13.24
CA LYS A 214 9.53 -34.27 13.22
C LYS A 214 11.03 -34.44 13.10
N GLU A 215 11.69 -33.65 12.26
CA GLU A 215 13.17 -33.66 12.16
C GLU A 215 13.79 -33.27 13.52
N GLU A 216 13.23 -32.29 14.23
CA GLU A 216 13.67 -31.94 15.59
C GLU A 216 13.39 -33.06 16.62
N GLU A 217 12.24 -33.76 16.55
CA GLU A 217 11.95 -34.92 17.42
C GLU A 217 12.86 -36.11 17.12
N GLU A 218 13.16 -36.41 15.85
CA GLU A 218 14.09 -37.47 15.44
C GLU A 218 15.53 -37.16 15.87
N GLU A 219 15.99 -35.91 15.75
CA GLU A 219 17.31 -35.49 16.28
C GLU A 219 17.39 -35.62 17.81
N GLU A 220 16.30 -35.34 18.56
CA GLU A 220 16.26 -35.55 20.02
C GLU A 220 16.28 -37.05 20.40
N GLU A 221 15.58 -37.91 19.66
CA GLU A 221 15.59 -39.37 19.89
C GLU A 221 16.97 -39.99 19.59
N GLU A 222 17.65 -39.57 18.52
CA GLU A 222 19.02 -40.02 18.21
C GLU A 222 20.03 -39.61 19.30
N GLU A 223 19.90 -38.39 19.85
CA GLU A 223 20.75 -37.95 20.98
C GLU A 223 20.50 -38.77 22.26
N GLU A 224 19.26 -39.18 22.55
CA GLU A 224 18.94 -40.03 23.71
C GLU A 224 19.48 -41.46 23.54
N GLU A 225 19.41 -42.06 22.34
CA GLU A 225 19.96 -43.38 22.06
C GLU A 225 21.49 -43.42 22.17
N GLU A 226 22.20 -42.39 21.67
CA GLU A 226 23.65 -42.27 21.83
C GLU A 226 24.07 -42.17 23.32
N GLU A 227 23.28 -41.49 24.16
CA GLU A 227 23.53 -41.43 25.62
C GLU A 227 23.32 -42.78 26.32
N GLU A 228 22.30 -43.56 25.92
CA GLU A 228 22.06 -44.90 26.50
C GLU A 228 23.16 -45.90 26.10
N GLU A 229 23.64 -45.88 24.85
CA GLU A 229 24.76 -46.73 24.40
C GLU A 229 26.07 -46.40 25.14
N GLU A 230 26.36 -45.12 25.40
CA GLU A 230 27.53 -44.73 26.21
C GLU A 230 27.43 -45.23 27.67
N GLU A 231 26.23 -45.24 28.27
CA GLU A 231 26.02 -45.78 29.62
C GLU A 231 26.17 -47.32 29.67
N GLU A 232 25.68 -48.04 28.65
CA GLU A 232 25.84 -49.50 28.56
C GLU A 232 27.30 -49.90 28.36
N ASP A 233 28.06 -49.18 27.52
CA ASP A 233 29.50 -49.41 27.33
C ASP A 233 30.31 -49.16 28.62
N GLU A 234 29.93 -48.15 29.42
CA GLU A 234 30.53 -47.91 30.74
C GLU A 234 30.20 -49.04 31.74
N GLU A 235 28.99 -49.59 31.73
CA GLU A 235 28.61 -50.75 32.56
C GLU A 235 29.32 -52.04 32.11
N GLU A 236 29.46 -52.27 30.80
CA GLU A 236 30.17 -53.43 30.26
C GLU A 236 31.68 -53.37 30.55
N GLU A 237 32.31 -52.19 30.52
CA GLU A 237 33.70 -52.02 30.97
C GLU A 237 33.85 -52.32 32.48
N GLU A 238 32.84 -52.01 33.30
CA GLU A 238 32.85 -52.31 34.74
C GLU A 238 32.69 -53.82 35.02
N ILE A 239 31.89 -54.52 34.22
CA ILE A 239 31.66 -55.98 34.34
C ILE A 239 32.85 -56.78 33.79
N ASN A 240 33.43 -56.36 32.66
CA ASN A 240 34.57 -57.04 32.02
C ASN A 240 35.90 -56.89 32.77
N ALA A 241 35.98 -56.00 33.77
CA ALA A 241 37.12 -55.93 34.69
C ALA A 241 37.22 -57.12 35.68
N THR A 242 36.28 -58.07 35.68
CA THR A 242 36.27 -59.19 36.64
C THR A 242 36.32 -60.62 36.09
N ASN A 243 36.30 -60.86 34.77
CA ASN A 243 36.32 -62.23 34.24
C ASN A 243 37.29 -62.41 33.05
N GLU A 244 38.53 -62.78 33.38
CA GLU A 244 39.55 -63.20 32.41
C GLU A 244 39.62 -64.74 32.32
N ILE A 245 38.68 -65.43 31.64
CA ILE A 245 38.80 -66.86 31.27
C ILE A 245 38.10 -67.22 29.93
N LYS A 246 38.93 -67.40 28.89
CA LYS A 246 38.88 -68.34 27.73
C LYS A 246 37.56 -68.87 27.13
N GLY A 247 37.46 -68.72 25.80
CA GLY A 247 36.80 -69.61 24.81
C GLY A 247 36.15 -68.75 23.70
N GLU A 248 36.70 -68.62 22.49
CA GLU A 248 36.64 -69.51 21.29
C GLU A 248 35.22 -69.85 20.79
N GLU A 249 34.92 -69.28 19.60
CA GLU A 249 34.18 -69.81 18.43
C GLU A 249 32.66 -69.61 18.27
N GLU A 250 32.31 -69.17 17.04
CA GLU A 250 31.03 -69.27 16.26
C GLU A 250 29.86 -68.36 16.78
N GLU A 251 28.98 -67.71 15.99
CA GLU A 251 28.33 -67.87 14.66
C GLU A 251 28.01 -66.41 14.17
N GLU A 252 28.23 -65.94 12.94
CA GLU A 252 27.53 -66.16 11.65
C GLU A 252 26.01 -65.86 11.62
N GLU A 253 25.68 -64.91 10.72
CA GLU A 253 24.38 -64.66 10.03
C GLU A 253 23.29 -63.88 10.78
N GLU A 254 23.00 -62.65 10.32
CA GLU A 254 21.67 -62.11 9.94
C GLU A 254 21.77 -60.60 9.66
N GLU A 255 22.12 -60.23 8.42
CA GLU A 255 21.96 -58.87 7.85
C GLU A 255 21.49 -59.05 6.40
N GLU A 256 20.19 -58.92 6.14
CA GLU A 256 19.58 -58.70 4.82
C GLU A 256 18.06 -58.80 5.02
N GLU A 257 17.34 -57.68 5.17
CA GLU A 257 15.91 -57.52 4.81
C GLU A 257 15.33 -56.12 5.16
N GLU A 258 15.94 -55.00 4.71
CA GLU A 258 15.30 -53.66 4.76
C GLU A 258 15.68 -52.79 3.55
N GLU A 259 15.26 -53.16 2.32
CA GLU A 259 15.46 -52.30 1.12
C GLU A 259 14.26 -52.26 0.14
N GLU A 260 13.05 -52.73 0.49
CA GLU A 260 11.93 -52.82 -0.48
C GLU A 260 10.64 -52.03 -0.14
N GLU A 261 10.61 -51.15 0.87
CA GLU A 261 9.41 -50.34 1.19
C GLU A 261 9.52 -48.83 0.85
N GLU A 262 10.63 -48.34 0.28
CA GLU A 262 10.79 -46.90 -0.06
C GLU A 262 10.32 -46.49 -1.47
N GLU A 263 10.04 -47.42 -2.39
CA GLU A 263 9.74 -47.07 -3.80
C GLU A 263 8.24 -46.82 -4.13
N GLU A 264 7.29 -47.07 -3.21
CA GLU A 264 5.84 -46.90 -3.51
C GLU A 264 5.17 -45.63 -2.92
N GLU A 265 5.84 -44.82 -2.09
CA GLU A 265 5.27 -43.57 -1.55
C GLU A 265 5.58 -42.29 -2.35
N GLU A 266 6.46 -42.33 -3.37
CA GLU A 266 6.83 -41.14 -4.13
C GLU A 266 5.80 -40.70 -5.21
N GLU A 267 4.84 -41.54 -5.59
CA GLU A 267 3.96 -41.22 -6.74
C GLU A 267 2.72 -40.34 -6.41
N GLU A 268 2.38 -40.06 -5.14
CA GLU A 268 1.23 -39.21 -4.78
C GLU A 268 1.56 -37.73 -4.43
N LYS A 269 2.84 -37.31 -4.40
CA LYS A 269 3.22 -35.91 -4.05
C LYS A 269 3.00 -34.86 -5.16
N HIS A 270 2.52 -35.23 -6.35
CA HIS A 270 2.29 -34.29 -7.44
C HIS A 270 0.83 -33.84 -7.52
N HIS A 271 0.48 -32.66 -6.97
CA HIS A 271 -0.45 -31.66 -7.58
C HIS A 271 -0.99 -30.61 -6.58
N ASN A 272 -0.14 -29.86 -5.88
CA ASN A 272 -0.62 -28.63 -5.23
C ASN A 272 0.43 -27.53 -5.17
N SER A 273 1.08 -27.24 -6.30
CA SER A 273 1.94 -26.06 -6.41
C SER A 273 1.10 -24.79 -6.18
N PRO A 274 1.54 -23.88 -5.30
CA PRO A 274 0.81 -22.64 -5.04
C PRO A 274 0.64 -21.84 -6.33
N SER A 275 -0.52 -21.21 -6.48
CA SER A 275 -0.79 -20.29 -7.58
C SER A 275 0.07 -19.04 -7.38
N ILE A 276 1.12 -18.89 -8.18
CA ILE A 276 2.02 -17.74 -8.13
C ILE A 276 1.65 -16.78 -9.26
N GLN A 277 1.14 -15.60 -8.90
CA GLN A 277 0.89 -14.52 -9.85
C GLN A 277 2.00 -13.47 -9.75
N THR A 278 2.72 -13.22 -10.84
CA THR A 278 3.77 -12.19 -10.90
C THR A 278 3.41 -11.07 -11.87
N THR A 279 3.58 -9.82 -11.44
CA THR A 279 3.30 -8.61 -12.23
C THR A 279 4.45 -7.63 -12.13
N TYR A 280 4.77 -6.95 -13.24
CA TYR A 280 5.88 -6.00 -13.30
C TYR A 280 5.41 -4.62 -13.77
N GLU A 281 5.88 -3.58 -13.09
CA GLU A 281 5.67 -2.18 -13.49
C GLU A 281 7.00 -1.45 -13.57
N LYS A 282 7.14 -0.56 -14.56
CA LYS A 282 8.34 0.26 -14.77
C LYS A 282 7.94 1.72 -14.90
N PHE A 283 8.63 2.58 -14.16
CA PHE A 283 8.49 4.03 -14.21
C PHE A 283 9.83 4.61 -14.64
N GLY A 284 9.79 5.35 -15.74
CA GLY A 284 10.98 5.87 -16.40
C GLY A 284 11.82 4.81 -17.14
N GLY A 285 12.76 5.28 -17.96
CA GLY A 285 13.51 4.46 -18.91
C GLY A 285 12.71 4.12 -20.17
N SER A 286 13.34 3.45 -21.14
CA SER A 286 12.64 2.97 -22.34
C SER A 286 11.97 1.61 -22.12
N LEU A 287 10.86 1.39 -22.83
CA LEU A 287 9.99 0.22 -22.64
C LEU A 287 10.46 -1.14 -23.20
N PRO A 288 11.41 -1.31 -24.15
CA PRO A 288 11.64 -2.66 -24.69
C PRO A 288 12.72 -3.41 -23.90
N GLY A 289 12.27 -4.33 -23.04
CA GLY A 289 13.08 -5.37 -22.42
C GLY A 289 12.77 -5.61 -20.93
N ASP A 290 12.62 -6.86 -20.52
CA ASP A 290 12.55 -7.25 -19.10
C ASP A 290 13.90 -7.34 -18.41
N ASP A 291 14.96 -7.19 -19.19
CA ASP A 291 16.33 -7.10 -18.71
C ASP A 291 16.56 -5.80 -17.92
N ILE A 292 16.95 -5.96 -16.66
CA ILE A 292 17.22 -4.85 -15.73
C ILE A 292 18.40 -3.99 -16.18
N CYS A 293 19.44 -4.58 -16.78
CA CYS A 293 20.63 -3.88 -17.26
C CYS A 293 20.31 -3.02 -18.48
N ILE A 294 19.46 -3.50 -19.40
CA ILE A 294 18.97 -2.73 -20.55
C ILE A 294 18.14 -1.54 -20.06
N TRP A 295 17.23 -1.77 -19.11
CA TRP A 295 16.43 -0.70 -18.52
C TRP A 295 17.29 0.36 -17.82
N LYS A 296 18.24 -0.06 -16.96
CA LYS A 296 19.21 0.84 -16.30
C LYS A 296 20.02 1.66 -17.30
N ARG A 297 20.56 1.02 -18.34
CA ARG A 297 21.29 1.71 -19.41
C ARG A 297 20.42 2.75 -20.09
N SER A 298 19.15 2.45 -20.35
CA SER A 298 18.22 3.38 -20.99
C SER A 298 17.96 4.65 -20.16
N LEU A 299 18.02 4.58 -18.83
CA LEU A 299 17.92 5.75 -17.97
C LEU A 299 19.10 6.71 -18.18
N VAL A 300 20.30 6.18 -18.39
CA VAL A 300 21.50 7.00 -18.64
C VAL A 300 21.49 7.58 -20.05
N GLU A 301 21.09 6.79 -21.05
CA GLU A 301 21.08 7.19 -22.46
C GLU A 301 19.97 8.18 -22.80
N LYS A 302 18.83 8.11 -22.10
CA LYS A 302 17.61 8.87 -22.42
C LYS A 302 17.07 9.60 -21.19
N PRO A 303 17.68 10.73 -20.80
CA PRO A 303 17.23 11.51 -19.65
C PRO A 303 15.76 11.92 -19.70
N PHE A 304 15.21 12.15 -20.90
CA PHE A 304 13.80 12.49 -21.09
C PHE A 304 12.81 11.42 -20.59
N ASN A 305 13.28 10.21 -20.33
CA ASN A 305 12.49 9.14 -19.71
C ASN A 305 12.69 9.06 -18.20
N TRP A 306 13.28 10.05 -17.52
CA TRP A 306 13.32 10.03 -16.07
C TRP A 306 11.94 10.27 -15.48
N PHE A 307 11.80 9.88 -14.23
CA PHE A 307 10.61 10.01 -13.40
C PHE A 307 11.01 10.49 -12.00
N VAL A 308 10.10 11.15 -11.28
CA VAL A 308 10.31 11.44 -9.85
C VAL A 308 10.21 10.14 -9.07
N ILE A 309 11.35 9.62 -8.62
CA ILE A 309 11.43 8.36 -7.89
C ILE A 309 11.29 8.57 -6.38
N ASP A 310 11.74 9.72 -5.89
CA ASP A 310 11.67 10.04 -4.47
C ASP A 310 11.70 11.55 -4.19
N LYS A 311 11.33 11.93 -2.98
CA LYS A 311 11.44 13.28 -2.42
C LYS A 311 12.22 13.18 -1.12
N GLU A 312 13.22 14.01 -0.94
CA GLU A 312 14.00 14.04 0.30
C GLU A 312 13.13 14.60 1.42
N GLU A 313 12.50 13.70 2.15
CA GLU A 313 11.53 14.00 3.21
C GLU A 313 12.22 14.03 4.58
N SER A 314 13.47 14.48 4.62
CA SER A 314 14.26 14.62 5.85
C SER A 314 13.61 15.57 6.87
N SER A 315 12.61 16.36 6.46
CA SER A 315 11.77 17.08 7.38
C SER A 315 10.36 17.31 6.86
N ALA A 316 9.39 17.13 7.75
CA ALA A 316 8.05 17.71 7.77
C ALA A 316 7.93 19.10 7.10
N LEU A 317 8.96 19.92 7.30
CA LEU A 317 9.04 21.33 6.93
C LEU A 317 9.05 21.56 5.43
N ASN A 318 9.17 20.50 4.62
CA ASN A 318 9.25 20.62 3.17
C ASN A 318 7.88 20.78 2.51
N TYR A 319 6.77 20.48 3.20
CA TYR A 319 5.43 20.82 2.69
C TYR A 319 5.02 22.22 3.13
N ARG A 320 4.68 23.06 2.16
CA ARG A 320 4.27 24.45 2.40
C ARG A 320 2.84 24.64 1.95
N GLY A 321 2.04 25.30 2.80
CA GLY A 321 0.68 25.67 2.44
C GLY A 321 0.63 26.66 1.29
N VAL A 322 -0.37 26.54 0.42
CA VAL A 322 -0.57 27.44 -0.73
C VAL A 322 -0.74 28.91 -0.30
N TRP A 323 -1.24 29.15 0.92
CA TRP A 323 -1.33 30.48 1.52
C TRP A 323 0.02 31.19 1.61
N LYS A 324 1.13 30.46 1.78
CA LYS A 324 2.49 31.05 1.79
C LYS A 324 2.92 31.60 0.43
N LEU A 325 2.29 31.16 -0.66
CA LEU A 325 2.58 31.69 -2.00
C LEU A 325 1.90 33.03 -2.25
N ILE A 326 0.87 33.40 -1.48
CA ILE A 326 0.03 34.57 -1.73
C ILE A 326 0.83 35.88 -1.66
N ASP A 327 1.79 35.98 -0.73
CA ASP A 327 2.63 37.17 -0.54
C ASP A 327 3.50 37.50 -1.77
N GLY A 328 3.77 36.51 -2.63
CA GLY A 328 4.51 36.68 -3.88
C GLY A 328 3.71 37.31 -5.03
N PHE A 329 2.41 37.60 -4.86
CA PHE A 329 1.51 38.01 -5.93
C PHE A 329 0.70 39.26 -5.63
N LYS A 330 0.17 39.85 -6.71
CA LYS A 330 -0.64 41.07 -6.68
C LYS A 330 -2.10 40.79 -6.30
N PHE A 331 -2.31 40.29 -5.09
CA PHE A 331 -3.63 40.30 -4.45
C PHE A 331 -3.89 41.67 -3.81
N LYS A 332 -5.14 42.10 -3.67
CA LYS A 332 -5.48 43.42 -3.10
C LYS A 332 -5.18 43.48 -1.60
N LYS A 333 -5.39 42.36 -0.90
CA LYS A 333 -5.17 42.23 0.55
C LYS A 333 -4.51 40.87 0.83
N PRO A 334 -3.23 40.69 0.44
CA PRO A 334 -2.58 39.38 0.43
C PRO A 334 -2.56 38.71 1.81
N THR A 335 -2.27 39.46 2.87
CA THR A 335 -2.25 38.94 4.25
C THR A 335 -3.63 38.46 4.71
N GLU A 336 -4.67 39.30 4.59
CA GLU A 336 -6.04 38.91 4.98
C GLU A 336 -6.53 37.69 4.19
N PHE A 337 -6.18 37.60 2.90
CA PHE A 337 -6.58 36.48 2.05
C PHE A 337 -5.80 35.20 2.37
N SER A 338 -4.49 35.31 2.63
CA SER A 338 -3.64 34.20 3.10
C SER A 338 -4.17 33.63 4.40
N ASP A 339 -4.48 34.48 5.39
CA ASP A 339 -5.03 34.06 6.68
C ASP A 339 -6.39 33.36 6.49
N ALA A 340 -7.25 33.89 5.62
CA ALA A 340 -8.55 33.29 5.31
C ALA A 340 -8.43 31.91 4.63
N LEU A 341 -7.47 31.72 3.71
CA LEU A 341 -7.21 30.43 3.08
C LEU A 341 -6.71 29.40 4.09
N HIS A 342 -5.81 29.81 4.99
CA HIS A 342 -5.29 28.93 6.04
C HIS A 342 -6.40 28.53 7.03
N GLU A 343 -7.22 29.49 7.47
CA GLU A 343 -8.37 29.21 8.35
C GLU A 343 -9.43 28.35 7.65
N ALA A 344 -9.65 28.52 6.34
CA ALA A 344 -10.52 27.64 5.56
C ALA A 344 -9.98 26.21 5.54
N TRP A 345 -8.68 26.01 5.29
CA TRP A 345 -8.05 24.70 5.33
C TRP A 345 -8.21 24.02 6.71
N LYS A 346 -7.98 24.74 7.82
CA LYS A 346 -8.20 24.20 9.17
C LYS A 346 -9.65 23.76 9.39
N LYS A 347 -10.62 24.60 8.99
CA LYS A 347 -12.05 24.30 9.14
C LYS A 347 -12.48 23.08 8.34
N LEU A 348 -12.00 22.95 7.09
CA LEU A 348 -12.34 21.84 6.20
C LEU A 348 -11.72 20.52 6.65
N THR A 349 -10.46 20.55 7.08
CA THR A 349 -9.74 19.33 7.47
C THR A 349 -9.99 18.90 8.91
N LYS A 350 -10.44 19.83 9.77
CA LYS A 350 -10.55 19.65 11.22
C LYS A 350 -9.22 19.26 11.87
N LEU A 351 -8.10 19.53 11.20
CA LEU A 351 -6.77 19.25 11.73
C LEU A 351 -6.35 20.39 12.67
N PRO A 352 -5.83 20.08 13.87
CA PRO A 352 -5.53 21.08 14.89
C PRO A 352 -4.26 21.88 14.59
N ILE A 353 -3.38 21.37 13.73
CA ILE A 353 -2.03 21.89 13.53
C ILE A 353 -1.72 21.86 12.01
N ASP A 354 -1.09 22.94 11.52
CA ASP A 354 -0.54 22.99 10.16
C ASP A 354 0.57 21.92 10.05
N PRO A 355 0.53 21.00 9.07
CA PRO A 355 1.54 19.97 8.88
C PRO A 355 2.96 20.52 8.69
N GLU A 356 3.13 21.83 8.49
CA GLU A 356 4.42 22.52 8.67
C GLU A 356 5.10 22.25 10.03
N ILE A 357 4.39 21.76 11.06
CA ILE A 357 4.95 21.52 12.41
C ILE A 357 5.20 20.02 12.67
N ASP A 358 4.29 19.14 12.27
CA ASP A 358 4.33 17.69 12.62
C ASP A 358 4.60 16.75 11.43
N GLY A 359 4.66 17.27 10.21
CA GLY A 359 5.10 16.51 9.03
C GLY A 359 4.14 15.49 8.47
N THR A 360 4.65 14.71 7.52
CA THR A 360 3.90 13.61 6.89
C THR A 360 3.75 12.40 7.80
N ASP A 361 4.52 12.33 8.89
CA ASP A 361 4.42 11.27 9.89
C ASP A 361 3.03 11.15 10.48
N PHE A 362 2.37 12.28 10.81
CA PHE A 362 1.01 12.28 11.32
C PHE A 362 -0.01 11.69 10.32
N LEU A 363 0.17 11.96 9.02
CA LEU A 363 -0.72 11.45 7.98
C LEU A 363 -0.49 9.96 7.70
N LEU A 364 0.75 9.49 7.82
CA LEU A 364 1.04 8.06 7.77
C LEU A 364 0.43 7.34 8.98
N GLU A 365 0.60 7.90 10.17
CA GLU A 365 0.04 7.32 11.41
C GLU A 365 -1.48 7.24 11.38
N SER A 366 -2.15 8.27 10.85
CA SER A 366 -3.61 8.25 10.71
C SER A 366 -4.09 7.12 9.80
N GLN A 367 -3.37 6.81 8.71
CA GLN A 367 -3.73 5.70 7.82
C GLN A 367 -3.40 4.35 8.41
N ILE A 368 -2.24 4.22 9.02
CA ILE A 368 -1.86 2.97 9.67
C ILE A 368 -2.91 2.62 10.72
N LYS A 369 -3.38 3.62 11.47
CA LYS A 369 -4.48 3.45 12.41
C LYS A 369 -5.80 3.03 11.75
N VAL A 370 -6.18 3.62 10.61
CA VAL A 370 -7.39 3.20 9.87
C VAL A 370 -7.29 1.75 9.39
N ILE A 371 -6.13 1.33 8.89
CA ILE A 371 -5.91 -0.05 8.46
C ILE A 371 -5.87 -0.98 9.67
N GLU A 372 -5.24 -0.54 10.75
CA GLU A 372 -5.19 -1.25 12.03
C GLU A 372 -6.60 -1.52 12.58
N GLU A 373 -7.48 -0.51 12.58
CA GLU A 373 -8.87 -0.63 13.02
C GLU A 373 -9.66 -1.62 12.14
N LYS A 374 -9.37 -1.68 10.83
CA LYS A 374 -9.98 -2.69 9.94
C LYS A 374 -9.49 -4.10 10.26
N VAL A 375 -8.18 -4.28 10.41
CA VAL A 375 -7.58 -5.58 10.75
C VAL A 375 -8.10 -6.10 12.09
N ASP A 376 -8.32 -5.21 13.07
CA ASP A 376 -8.96 -5.59 14.34
C ASP A 376 -10.39 -6.08 14.16
N LYS A 377 -11.18 -5.42 13.30
CA LYS A 377 -12.54 -5.88 12.98
C LYS A 377 -12.51 -7.27 12.33
N ASP A 378 -11.56 -7.50 11.43
CA ASP A 378 -11.40 -8.79 10.77
C ASP A 378 -11.00 -9.89 11.78
N ILE A 379 -10.01 -9.63 12.64
CA ILE A 379 -9.62 -10.55 13.72
C ILE A 379 -10.79 -10.86 14.64
N PHE A 380 -11.58 -9.86 15.01
CA PHE A 380 -12.76 -10.07 15.84
C PHE A 380 -13.77 -10.98 15.14
N LEU A 381 -14.06 -10.73 13.86
CA LEU A 381 -14.96 -11.58 13.07
C LEU A 381 -14.47 -13.03 13.01
N LEU A 382 -13.16 -13.24 12.87
CA LEU A 382 -12.55 -14.58 12.92
C LEU A 382 -12.76 -15.26 14.27
N LYS A 383 -12.47 -14.56 15.39
CA LYS A 383 -12.69 -15.08 16.75
C LYS A 383 -14.16 -15.43 17.01
N CYS A 384 -15.09 -14.61 16.53
CA CYS A 384 -16.51 -14.92 16.64
C CYS A 384 -16.89 -16.18 15.87
N THR A 385 -16.31 -16.36 14.69
CA THR A 385 -16.55 -17.54 13.84
C THR A 385 -16.04 -18.81 14.48
N GLU A 386 -14.82 -18.77 15.02
CA GLU A 386 -14.24 -19.88 15.77
C GLU A 386 -15.09 -20.23 17.01
N ASN A 387 -15.47 -19.24 17.81
CA ASN A 387 -16.30 -19.44 19.00
C ASN A 387 -17.67 -20.06 18.68
N ILE A 388 -18.30 -19.67 17.58
CA ILE A 388 -19.57 -20.29 17.17
C ILE A 388 -19.33 -21.72 16.67
N SER A 389 -18.25 -21.94 15.92
CA SER A 389 -17.89 -23.27 15.43
C SER A 389 -17.66 -24.25 16.59
N THR A 390 -16.91 -23.85 17.61
CA THR A 390 -16.64 -24.65 18.82
C THR A 390 -17.91 -24.91 19.62
N GLN A 391 -18.75 -23.88 19.86
CA GLN A 391 -19.99 -24.04 20.63
C GLN A 391 -21.04 -24.90 19.93
N THR A 392 -21.12 -24.83 18.60
CA THR A 392 -22.14 -25.57 17.84
C THR A 392 -21.70 -26.97 17.43
N GLY A 393 -20.40 -27.30 17.57
CA GLY A 393 -19.81 -28.51 17.02
C GLY A 393 -19.93 -28.61 15.49
N ARG A 394 -20.27 -27.50 14.82
CA ARG A 394 -20.44 -27.41 13.38
C ARG A 394 -19.47 -26.38 12.86
N LYS A 395 -18.70 -26.76 11.83
CA LYS A 395 -17.95 -25.79 11.03
C LYS A 395 -18.94 -24.76 10.49
N THR A 396 -18.88 -23.56 11.04
CA THR A 396 -19.76 -22.45 10.68
C THR A 396 -18.87 -21.45 9.97
N THR A 397 -19.15 -21.17 8.70
CA THR A 397 -18.35 -20.18 7.95
C THR A 397 -18.75 -18.76 8.38
N VAL A 398 -17.88 -17.77 8.14
CA VAL A 398 -18.24 -16.34 8.28
C VAL A 398 -19.48 -16.04 7.43
N SER A 399 -19.55 -16.63 6.23
CA SER A 399 -20.70 -16.52 5.34
C SER A 399 -21.96 -17.15 5.96
N ASP A 400 -21.87 -18.26 6.68
CA ASP A 400 -23.00 -18.85 7.42
C ASP A 400 -23.43 -17.99 8.59
N MET A 401 -22.51 -17.33 9.29
CA MET A 401 -22.85 -16.37 10.33
C MET A 401 -23.58 -15.16 9.76
N ILE A 402 -23.02 -14.53 8.73
CA ILE A 402 -23.65 -13.41 8.02
C ILE A 402 -25.02 -13.85 7.48
N PHE A 403 -25.12 -15.02 6.86
CA PHE A 403 -26.36 -15.58 6.33
C PHE A 403 -27.37 -15.93 7.44
N ARG A 404 -26.94 -16.39 8.62
CA ARG A 404 -27.82 -16.66 9.77
C ARG A 404 -28.28 -15.39 10.46
N VAL A 405 -27.42 -14.37 10.59
CA VAL A 405 -27.81 -13.04 11.04
C VAL A 405 -28.85 -12.47 10.06
N MET A 406 -28.59 -12.56 8.76
CA MET A 406 -29.52 -12.13 7.70
C MET A 406 -30.84 -12.91 7.69
N ASN A 407 -30.82 -14.24 7.82
CA ASN A 407 -32.03 -15.06 7.78
C ASN A 407 -32.83 -15.01 9.07
N LYS A 408 -32.19 -14.80 10.23
CA LYS A 408 -32.91 -14.60 11.49
C LYS A 408 -33.69 -13.28 11.45
N HIS A 409 -33.14 -12.23 10.84
CA HIS A 409 -33.89 -11.00 10.54
C HIS A 409 -35.06 -11.23 9.55
N SER A 410 -34.90 -12.14 8.58
CA SER A 410 -35.96 -12.50 7.62
C SER A 410 -37.04 -13.42 8.22
N TYR A 411 -36.72 -14.24 9.22
CA TYR A 411 -37.67 -15.16 9.85
C TYR A 411 -38.44 -14.51 11.02
N ASP A 412 -37.81 -13.60 11.77
CA ASP A 412 -38.49 -12.86 12.85
C ASP A 412 -39.50 -11.83 12.29
N THR A 413 -39.41 -11.44 11.01
CA THR A 413 -40.46 -10.67 10.31
C THR A 413 -41.63 -11.52 9.81
N LEU A 414 -41.49 -12.85 9.76
CA LEU A 414 -42.53 -13.77 9.27
C LEU A 414 -43.40 -14.37 10.38
N THR A 415 -43.11 -14.10 11.65
CA THR A 415 -43.82 -14.73 12.79
C THR A 415 -44.76 -13.79 13.56
N THR A 416 -44.87 -12.52 13.19
CA THR A 416 -46.01 -11.67 13.57
C THR A 416 -47.04 -11.70 12.45
N GLY A 417 -48.00 -12.60 12.54
CA GLY A 417 -49.03 -12.78 11.52
C GLY A 417 -49.91 -11.55 11.36
N GLU A 418 -49.60 -10.72 10.38
CA GLU A 418 -50.54 -9.84 9.67
C GLU A 418 -50.18 -9.82 8.19
N GLU A 419 -51.21 -9.66 7.36
CA GLU A 419 -51.28 -10.00 5.94
C GLU A 419 -50.21 -9.34 5.04
N GLU A 420 -49.86 -10.12 4.01
CA GLU A 420 -49.06 -9.79 2.84
C GLU A 420 -49.11 -8.31 2.42
N THR A 421 -48.00 -7.59 2.64
CA THR A 421 -47.52 -6.64 1.65
C THR A 421 -46.01 -6.79 1.46
N GLU A 422 -45.65 -6.96 0.20
CA GLU A 422 -44.33 -7.22 -0.36
C GLU A 422 -43.37 -6.04 -0.08
N ASN A 423 -42.78 -5.98 1.11
CA ASN A 423 -41.64 -5.12 1.43
C ASN A 423 -40.49 -5.98 1.97
N ASN A 424 -39.81 -6.67 1.06
CA ASN A 424 -38.47 -7.17 1.31
C ASN A 424 -37.55 -6.00 1.62
N LEU A 425 -36.78 -6.07 2.71
CA LEU A 425 -35.64 -5.17 2.97
C LEU A 425 -34.58 -5.43 1.88
N LYS A 426 -34.77 -4.84 0.70
CA LYS A 426 -33.73 -4.71 -0.30
C LYS A 426 -32.84 -3.57 0.15
N TYR A 427 -31.66 -3.88 0.67
CA TYR A 427 -30.55 -2.93 0.66
C TYR A 427 -30.37 -2.46 -0.79
N ARG A 428 -30.42 -1.15 -1.02
CA ARG A 428 -30.41 -0.59 -2.37
C ARG A 428 -29.00 -0.54 -2.95
N THR A 429 -27.98 -0.58 -2.09
CA THR A 429 -26.55 -0.59 -2.46
C THR A 429 -25.74 -1.47 -1.51
N ALA A 430 -24.54 -1.89 -1.95
CA ALA A 430 -23.57 -2.59 -1.10
C ALA A 430 -23.10 -1.72 0.09
N GLU A 431 -23.07 -0.40 -0.09
CA GLU A 431 -22.70 0.55 0.95
C GLU A 431 -23.75 0.63 2.08
N GLU A 432 -25.05 0.56 1.76
CA GLU A 432 -26.11 0.46 2.78
C GLU A 432 -26.05 -0.86 3.56
N PHE A 433 -25.59 -1.94 2.92
CA PHE A 433 -25.35 -3.22 3.56
C PHE A 433 -24.16 -3.15 4.52
N ASP A 434 -23.02 -2.62 4.07
CA ASP A 434 -21.81 -2.47 4.89
C ASP A 434 -22.06 -1.58 6.11
N LEU A 435 -22.84 -0.50 5.96
CA LEU A 435 -23.22 0.39 7.06
C LEU A 435 -24.17 -0.28 8.08
N THR A 436 -25.08 -1.14 7.61
CA THR A 436 -26.02 -1.85 8.50
C THR A 436 -25.32 -2.95 9.29
N VAL A 437 -24.45 -3.72 8.63
CA VAL A 437 -23.61 -4.72 9.29
C VAL A 437 -22.68 -4.04 10.30
N ALA A 438 -22.03 -2.92 9.92
CA ALA A 438 -21.19 -2.15 10.83
C ALA A 438 -21.96 -1.63 12.05
N ARG A 439 -23.20 -1.14 11.88
CA ARG A 439 -24.04 -0.68 13.00
C ARG A 439 -24.41 -1.83 13.95
N LEU A 440 -24.91 -2.95 13.41
CA LEU A 440 -25.28 -4.12 14.22
C LEU A 440 -24.06 -4.69 14.96
N PHE A 441 -22.89 -4.61 14.33
CA PHE A 441 -21.63 -5.00 14.91
C PHE A 441 -21.16 -4.04 16.02
N ASP A 442 -21.29 -2.72 15.84
CA ASP A 442 -20.98 -1.72 16.88
C ASP A 442 -21.95 -1.84 18.08
N GLU A 443 -23.23 -2.09 17.84
CA GLU A 443 -24.22 -2.38 18.88
C GLU A 443 -23.85 -3.66 19.63
N TYR A 444 -23.43 -4.69 18.90
CA TYR A 444 -22.98 -5.95 19.46
C TYR A 444 -21.72 -5.82 20.33
N LEU A 445 -20.70 -5.11 19.85
CA LEU A 445 -19.49 -4.81 20.61
C LEU A 445 -19.80 -4.00 21.87
N THR A 446 -20.66 -2.99 21.75
CA THR A 446 -21.10 -2.16 22.88
C THR A 446 -21.79 -2.99 23.96
N GLU A 447 -22.50 -4.05 23.58
CA GLU A 447 -23.18 -4.91 24.54
C GLU A 447 -22.26 -5.96 25.15
N ILE A 448 -21.26 -6.46 24.41
CA ILE A 448 -20.17 -7.29 24.97
C ILE A 448 -19.42 -6.54 26.06
N ASP A 449 -19.04 -5.28 25.82
CA ASP A 449 -18.35 -4.46 26.81
C ASP A 449 -19.17 -4.24 28.08
N LYS A 450 -20.50 -4.21 27.98
CA LYS A 450 -21.40 -4.04 29.13
C LYS A 450 -21.61 -5.32 29.92
N THR A 451 -21.74 -6.45 29.25
CA THR A 451 -22.15 -7.70 29.89
C THR A 451 -20.97 -8.58 30.28
N GLY A 452 -19.84 -8.46 29.58
CA GLY A 452 -18.73 -9.40 29.67
C GLY A 452 -19.07 -10.81 29.18
N ASP A 453 -20.28 -11.03 28.64
CA ASP A 453 -20.80 -12.31 28.22
C ASP A 453 -21.34 -12.21 26.79
N VAL A 454 -20.68 -12.92 25.88
CA VAL A 454 -20.96 -12.93 24.45
C VAL A 454 -22.39 -13.40 24.16
N GLN A 455 -22.91 -14.41 24.88
CA GLN A 455 -24.25 -14.95 24.66
C GLN A 455 -25.35 -13.98 25.11
N ASP A 456 -25.18 -13.35 26.27
CA ASP A 456 -26.10 -12.35 26.80
C ASP A 456 -26.11 -11.08 25.92
N SER A 457 -24.96 -10.73 25.34
CA SER A 457 -24.82 -9.62 24.40
C SER A 457 -25.54 -9.86 23.08
N ILE A 458 -25.38 -11.05 22.49
CA ILE A 458 -26.13 -11.45 21.29
C ILE A 458 -27.63 -11.36 21.59
N ALA A 459 -28.08 -11.87 22.73
CA ALA A 459 -29.49 -11.85 23.10
C ALA A 459 -30.04 -10.42 23.23
N LYS A 460 -29.31 -9.52 23.90
CA LYS A 460 -29.74 -8.13 24.16
C LYS A 460 -29.76 -7.24 22.93
N VAL A 461 -28.77 -7.35 22.05
CA VAL A 461 -28.75 -6.60 20.77
C VAL A 461 -29.92 -7.01 19.89
N LEU A 462 -30.23 -8.31 19.87
CA LEU A 462 -31.41 -8.84 19.18
C LEU A 462 -32.74 -8.44 19.83
N GLU A 463 -32.75 -8.07 21.11
CA GLU A 463 -33.94 -7.67 21.87
C GLU A 463 -34.19 -6.15 21.80
N SER A 464 -33.15 -5.32 21.71
CA SER A 464 -33.27 -3.87 21.52
C SER A 464 -33.88 -3.48 20.18
N GLU A 465 -33.69 -4.26 19.12
CA GLU A 465 -34.34 -4.02 17.83
C GLU A 465 -35.83 -4.41 17.80
N LYS A 466 -36.28 -5.24 18.74
CA LYS A 466 -37.70 -5.65 18.85
C LYS A 466 -38.58 -4.56 19.48
N LEU A 467 -37.97 -3.51 20.05
CA LEU A 467 -38.65 -2.51 20.88
C LEU A 467 -38.64 -1.10 20.27
N THR A 468 -39.05 -0.93 19.02
CA THR A 468 -39.61 0.36 18.57
C THR A 468 -40.74 0.20 17.56
N PRO A 469 -41.99 0.40 17.98
CA PRO A 469 -43.03 0.87 17.09
C PRO A 469 -43.70 2.10 17.71
N GLU A 470 -43.14 3.30 17.55
CA GLU A 470 -43.90 4.53 17.79
C GLU A 470 -43.23 5.78 17.18
N HIS A 471 -43.52 6.06 15.90
CA HIS A 471 -43.61 7.43 15.42
C HIS A 471 -44.88 7.58 14.58
N LYS A 472 -45.91 8.16 15.22
CA LYS A 472 -47.11 8.66 14.57
C LYS A 472 -46.72 9.79 13.64
N VAL A 473 -46.93 9.57 12.35
CA VAL A 473 -46.98 10.62 11.33
C VAL A 473 -48.16 11.54 11.66
N SER A 474 -47.86 12.79 12.02
CA SER A 474 -48.86 13.86 11.98
C SER A 474 -48.93 14.36 10.55
N ASP A 475 -50.10 14.19 9.93
CA ASP A 475 -50.49 14.87 8.70
C ASP A 475 -50.23 16.38 8.81
N ASN A 476 -49.44 16.91 7.89
CA ASN A 476 -49.68 18.24 7.36
C ASN A 476 -49.14 18.33 5.93
N SER A 477 -50.10 18.46 5.03
CA SER A 477 -49.93 18.82 3.62
C SER A 477 -49.07 20.07 3.47
N TYR A 478 -48.08 20.05 2.58
CA TYR A 478 -47.83 21.17 1.68
C TYR A 478 -47.18 20.70 0.38
N ASP A 479 -47.85 21.14 -0.67
CA ASP A 479 -47.57 21.00 -2.09
C ASP A 479 -46.25 21.67 -2.49
N ARG A 480 -45.35 20.93 -3.17
CA ARG A 480 -44.36 21.53 -4.07
C ARG A 480 -43.81 20.52 -5.07
N SER A 481 -44.38 20.59 -6.26
CA SER A 481 -43.78 20.17 -7.52
C SER A 481 -42.38 20.77 -7.71
N MET A 482 -41.38 19.93 -8.02
CA MET A 482 -40.27 20.27 -8.91
C MET A 482 -39.76 19.01 -9.62
N ASN A 483 -39.58 19.18 -10.93
CA ASN A 483 -39.18 18.17 -11.90
C ASN A 483 -37.79 17.58 -11.60
N LEU A 484 -37.70 16.25 -11.62
CA LEU A 484 -36.45 15.52 -11.80
C LEU A 484 -36.40 15.04 -13.25
N SER A 485 -35.57 15.71 -14.05
CA SER A 485 -35.09 15.17 -15.33
C SER A 485 -34.05 14.09 -15.03
N SER A 486 -34.36 12.87 -15.46
CA SER A 486 -33.44 11.74 -15.51
C SER A 486 -32.27 12.03 -16.47
N SER A 487 -31.04 11.95 -15.97
CA SER A 487 -29.84 11.77 -16.79
C SER A 487 -29.19 10.45 -16.41
N SER A 488 -29.27 9.50 -17.34
CA SER A 488 -28.58 8.22 -17.34
C SER A 488 -27.06 8.40 -17.24
N THR A 489 -26.44 7.81 -16.23
CA THR A 489 -24.99 7.62 -16.16
C THR A 489 -24.63 6.36 -16.96
N SER A 490 -24.07 6.56 -18.15
CA SER A 490 -23.33 5.52 -18.87
C SER A 490 -21.94 5.40 -18.26
N SER A 491 -21.56 4.19 -17.91
CA SER A 491 -20.22 3.81 -17.49
C SER A 491 -19.22 4.11 -18.61
N GLU A 492 -18.35 5.10 -18.42
CA GLU A 492 -17.19 5.31 -19.29
C GLU A 492 -15.97 4.62 -18.67
N GLU A 493 -15.41 3.68 -19.41
CA GLU A 493 -14.05 3.16 -19.21
C GLU A 493 -13.06 4.34 -19.25
N ILE A 494 -12.19 4.40 -18.25
CA ILE A 494 -11.06 5.34 -18.24
C ILE A 494 -10.04 4.86 -19.28
N VAL A 495 -10.21 5.32 -20.52
CA VAL A 495 -9.15 5.30 -21.53
C VAL A 495 -8.20 6.45 -21.20
N ILE A 496 -6.96 6.11 -20.82
CA ILE A 496 -5.88 7.08 -20.65
C ILE A 496 -5.64 7.75 -22.01
N ASP A 497 -6.01 9.02 -22.12
CA ASP A 497 -5.89 9.80 -23.34
C ASP A 497 -4.41 10.05 -23.70
N SER A 498 -3.94 9.36 -24.74
CA SER A 498 -2.61 9.49 -25.34
C SER A 498 -2.50 10.69 -26.30
N SER A 499 -3.51 11.56 -26.38
CA SER A 499 -3.57 12.67 -27.36
C SER A 499 -2.49 13.74 -27.22
N TYR A 500 -1.75 13.78 -26.10
CA TYR A 500 -0.70 14.79 -25.89
C TYR A 500 0.57 14.59 -26.76
N PHE A 501 0.72 13.44 -27.44
CA PHE A 501 1.88 13.15 -28.30
C PHE A 501 1.69 13.48 -29.79
N GLU A 502 0.45 13.72 -30.27
CA GLU A 502 0.16 13.88 -31.71
C GLU A 502 0.17 15.35 -32.20
N GLU A 503 -0.07 16.34 -31.34
CA GLU A 503 -0.18 17.75 -31.79
C GLU A 503 1.16 18.44 -32.09
N ASN A 504 2.30 17.87 -31.66
CA ASN A 504 3.63 18.44 -31.94
C ASN A 504 4.37 17.77 -33.13
N LYS A 505 3.72 16.86 -33.87
CA LYS A 505 4.33 16.20 -35.05
C LYS A 505 4.06 16.88 -36.39
N LYS A 506 3.17 17.88 -36.46
CA LYS A 506 2.70 18.45 -37.74
C LYS A 506 3.36 19.78 -38.16
N SER A 507 4.31 20.34 -37.42
CA SER A 507 4.95 21.61 -37.81
C SER A 507 6.37 21.53 -38.38
N ASP A 508 7.07 20.39 -38.31
CA ASP A 508 8.45 20.28 -38.82
C ASP A 508 8.64 19.10 -39.77
N GLN A 509 8.07 19.22 -40.97
CA GLN A 509 8.54 18.50 -42.15
C GLN A 509 9.00 19.50 -43.21
N LYS A 510 10.21 20.03 -43.02
CA LYS A 510 11.05 20.55 -44.11
C LYS A 510 12.52 20.27 -43.80
N SER A 511 12.99 19.17 -44.39
CA SER A 511 14.34 18.91 -44.89
C SER A 511 15.53 19.62 -44.22
N ASN A 512 16.32 18.86 -43.46
CA ASN A 512 17.75 18.70 -43.73
C ASN A 512 18.22 17.42 -43.02
N GLN A 513 18.61 16.42 -43.81
CA GLN A 513 19.41 15.29 -43.34
C GLN A 513 20.85 15.80 -43.22
N ASP A 514 21.27 16.08 -41.99
CA ASP A 514 22.68 15.99 -41.61
C ASP A 514 22.75 14.93 -40.50
N GLU A 515 23.38 13.79 -40.80
CA GLU A 515 23.76 12.79 -39.82
C GLU A 515 24.70 13.42 -38.79
N LEU A 516 24.17 13.76 -37.61
CA LEU A 516 24.97 14.01 -36.42
C LEU A 516 25.26 12.66 -35.76
N GLU A 517 26.46 12.13 -35.97
CA GLU A 517 27.02 11.05 -35.17
C GLU A 517 26.99 11.46 -33.68
N LEU A 518 26.11 10.82 -32.92
CA LEU A 518 26.09 10.91 -31.46
C LEU A 518 27.31 10.16 -30.91
N VAL A 519 28.34 10.90 -30.52
CA VAL A 519 29.48 10.34 -29.79
C VAL A 519 29.05 10.09 -28.34
N PRO A 520 29.17 8.85 -27.80
CA PRO A 520 28.76 8.56 -26.43
C PRO A 520 29.72 9.24 -25.43
N PHE A 521 29.17 10.10 -24.58
CA PHE A 521 29.85 10.84 -23.51
C PHE A 521 30.08 9.99 -22.26
N TYR A 522 30.69 8.81 -22.39
CA TYR A 522 31.35 8.15 -21.27
C TYR A 522 32.54 7.32 -21.76
N LYS A 523 33.58 8.00 -22.29
CA LYS A 523 34.89 7.36 -22.43
C LYS A 523 35.66 7.54 -21.12
N CYS A 524 36.16 6.44 -20.56
CA CYS A 524 37.15 6.49 -19.50
C CYS A 524 38.33 7.37 -19.95
N HIS A 525 38.91 8.14 -19.03
CA HIS A 525 40.02 9.04 -19.35
C HIS A 525 41.13 8.26 -20.10
N PRO A 526 41.69 8.76 -21.21
CA PRO A 526 42.61 7.99 -22.08
C PRO A 526 43.90 7.50 -21.40
N ASN A 527 44.18 7.95 -20.17
CA ASN A 527 45.29 7.48 -19.34
C ASN A 527 44.90 6.44 -18.26
N CYS A 528 43.64 5.98 -18.22
CA CYS A 528 43.21 4.93 -17.29
C CYS A 528 43.68 3.56 -17.79
N LYS A 529 44.90 3.18 -17.42
CA LYS A 529 45.52 1.92 -17.89
C LYS A 529 44.94 0.66 -17.23
N ASP A 530 44.26 0.78 -16.08
CA ASP A 530 43.69 -0.33 -15.32
C ASP A 530 42.25 -0.04 -14.85
N CYS A 531 41.24 -0.29 -15.68
CA CYS A 531 39.81 -0.06 -15.34
C CYS A 531 39.35 -0.80 -14.07
N LEU A 532 39.95 -1.95 -13.74
CA LEU A 532 39.60 -2.76 -12.56
C LEU A 532 39.96 -2.11 -11.21
N LYS A 533 40.82 -1.08 -11.20
CA LYS A 533 41.26 -0.39 -9.96
C LYS A 533 40.65 1.00 -9.77
N CYS A 534 39.84 1.48 -10.72
CA CYS A 534 39.29 2.83 -10.67
C CYS A 534 38.07 2.90 -9.72
N LYS A 535 38.27 3.43 -8.50
CA LYS A 535 37.20 3.62 -7.49
C LYS A 535 36.23 4.79 -7.81
N TRP A 536 36.46 5.54 -8.88
CA TRP A 536 35.78 6.81 -9.16
C TRP A 536 35.07 6.85 -10.52
N CYS A 537 35.04 5.74 -11.27
CA CYS A 537 34.35 5.68 -12.56
C CYS A 537 32.98 4.99 -12.41
N PRO A 538 31.86 5.67 -12.72
CA PRO A 538 30.52 5.09 -12.65
C PRO A 538 30.35 3.82 -13.50
N ILE A 539 31.00 3.75 -14.67
CA ILE A 539 30.98 2.55 -15.53
C ILE A 539 31.67 1.35 -14.86
N CYS A 540 32.79 1.57 -14.18
CA CYS A 540 33.53 0.49 -13.51
C CYS A 540 32.85 0.03 -12.20
N CYS A 541 32.10 0.91 -11.53
CA CYS A 541 31.29 0.52 -10.37
C CYS A 541 30.15 -0.42 -10.76
N MET A 542 29.52 -0.21 -11.93
CA MET A 542 28.45 -1.10 -12.39
C MET A 542 28.94 -2.48 -12.86
N ALA A 543 30.21 -2.62 -13.26
CA ALA A 543 30.78 -3.89 -13.72
C ALA A 543 31.37 -4.78 -12.60
N LYS A 544 31.42 -4.31 -11.35
CA LYS A 544 31.94 -5.09 -10.20
C LYS A 544 30.85 -5.80 -9.40
N ASN A 545 29.57 -5.51 -9.66
CA ASN A 545 28.42 -6.11 -8.98
C ASN A 545 27.66 -7.09 -9.89
N THR A 546 28.36 -7.68 -10.85
CA THR A 546 27.98 -8.84 -11.67
C THR A 546 29.13 -9.83 -11.58
#